data_AF-A0A4Q0SWR5-F1
#
_entry.id   AF-A0A4Q0SWR5-F1
#
_cell.length_a   1.000
_cell.length_b   1.000
_cell.length_c   1.000
_cell.angle_alpha   90.00
_cell.angle_beta   90.00
_cell.angle_gamma   90.00
#
_symmetry.space_group_name_H-M   'P 1'
#
loop_
_entity.id
_entity.type
_entity.pdbx_description
1 polymer ?
#
loop_
_entity_poly.entity_id
_entity_poly.type
_entity_poly.pdbx_seq_one_letter_code
_entity_poly.pdbx_strand_id
1 'polypeptide(L)'
;MGPLMMPDIPDDFEGSDRFHLDDGSVGWTAPELVRQAGPRKSGQGSATLLRLELNALALRYAAKRSLLHDTTTGGSPCVVFGPEGTASGPRHGNFIDEAYRAILADVAWSARLEKAHTAHRRAWPRTDWRWRELDAATSSDALLMNVFCFPGVLDGAAGLGLRVLLGIGAGVRSEFGFKPRIPLTNGRFDRTEIDLRLGSLLVEAKLTESDFQQARPALVERYRDLLEAFEPEIVAGKTSVVGYQLIRGTLAAMAVPSGSFCVLADARRPDLLEQWYSVMSRVRTGELRCRLQMLTWQEVCAVLPVRLQEFLGEKYGILPA
;
A
#
# COMPACT_ATOMS: atom_id res chain seq x y z
N MET A 1 -39.24 -37.90 41.10
CA MET A 1 -38.74 -37.21 39.90
C MET A 1 -37.63 -36.27 40.35
N GLY A 2 -36.38 -36.74 40.28
CA GLY A 2 -35.21 -35.99 40.72
C GLY A 2 -34.68 -35.09 39.60
N PRO A 3 -34.18 -33.89 39.92
CA PRO A 3 -33.54 -33.02 38.93
C PRO A 3 -32.11 -33.49 38.62
N LEU A 4 -31.77 -33.46 37.32
CA LEU A 4 -30.48 -33.82 36.74
C LEU A 4 -29.37 -32.82 37.15
N MET A 5 -28.23 -33.39 37.56
CA MET A 5 -26.95 -32.72 37.76
C MET A 5 -26.43 -32.07 36.47
N MET A 6 -25.95 -30.83 36.58
CA MET A 6 -24.94 -30.27 35.68
C MET A 6 -23.55 -30.47 36.30
N PRO A 7 -22.52 -30.85 35.52
CA PRO A 7 -21.18 -31.02 36.03
C PRO A 7 -20.42 -29.70 36.22
N ASP A 8 -19.70 -29.63 37.34
CA ASP A 8 -18.73 -28.63 37.74
C ASP A 8 -17.62 -28.41 36.69
N ILE A 9 -17.24 -27.15 36.47
CA ILE A 9 -16.00 -26.76 35.81
C ILE A 9 -15.14 -26.03 36.86
N PRO A 10 -13.85 -26.37 37.05
CA PRO A 10 -13.09 -25.92 38.21
C PRO A 10 -12.65 -24.46 38.13
N ASP A 11 -12.74 -23.77 39.26
CA ASP A 11 -11.90 -22.65 39.66
C ASP A 11 -10.44 -23.13 39.82
N ASP A 12 -9.51 -22.39 39.22
CA ASP A 12 -8.23 -21.98 39.81
C ASP A 12 -7.28 -21.51 38.69
N PHE A 13 -6.97 -20.22 38.67
CA PHE A 13 -5.59 -19.73 38.71
C PHE A 13 -5.60 -18.23 39.04
N GLU A 14 -5.40 -17.94 40.32
CA GLU A 14 -4.95 -16.65 40.82
C GLU A 14 -3.58 -16.30 40.20
N GLY A 15 -3.46 -15.06 39.77
CA GLY A 15 -2.23 -14.49 39.21
C GLY A 15 -2.37 -12.98 39.13
N SER A 16 -2.42 -12.36 40.30
CA SER A 16 -2.41 -10.92 40.51
C SER A 16 -1.19 -10.28 39.86
N ASP A 17 -1.42 -9.28 39.02
CA ASP A 17 -0.61 -8.06 39.07
C ASP A 17 -1.49 -6.86 38.69
N ARG A 18 -1.98 -6.20 39.74
CA ARG A 18 -2.54 -4.86 39.69
C ARG A 18 -1.39 -3.90 39.39
N PHE A 19 -1.32 -3.35 38.19
CA PHE A 19 -0.59 -2.10 37.99
C PHE A 19 -1.56 -0.93 38.11
N HIS A 20 -1.32 -0.14 39.15
CA HIS A 20 -1.94 1.14 39.44
C HIS A 20 -1.98 2.04 38.20
N LEU A 21 -3.14 2.66 38.00
CA LEU A 21 -3.29 3.85 37.19
C LEU A 21 -2.61 4.99 37.95
N ASP A 22 -1.48 5.46 37.44
CA ASP A 22 -0.92 6.75 37.86
C ASP A 22 -1.45 7.83 36.91
N ASP A 23 -2.26 8.69 37.50
CA ASP A 23 -2.71 9.98 36.99
C ASP A 23 -1.49 10.90 36.89
N GLY A 24 -0.97 11.03 35.67
CA GLY A 24 0.12 11.93 35.33
C GLY A 24 -0.16 12.59 34.00
N SER A 25 -0.92 13.68 34.03
CA SER A 25 -1.05 14.62 32.92
C SER A 25 0.32 15.18 32.52
N VAL A 26 0.92 14.60 31.48
CA VAL A 26 2.14 15.15 30.85
C VAL A 26 1.86 15.35 29.36
N GLY A 27 1.69 16.61 28.98
CA GLY A 27 1.53 17.04 27.59
C GLY A 27 2.82 16.82 26.82
N TRP A 28 2.86 15.78 26.00
CA TRP A 28 3.97 15.54 25.08
C TRP A 28 3.81 16.46 23.85
N THR A 29 4.70 17.44 23.71
CA THR A 29 4.84 18.19 22.47
C THR A 29 5.80 17.46 21.52
N ALA A 30 5.53 17.55 20.22
CA ALA A 30 6.21 16.84 19.14
C ALA A 30 7.77 16.88 19.08
N PRO A 31 8.52 17.82 19.68
CA PRO A 31 9.98 17.85 19.52
C PRO A 31 10.80 16.81 20.32
N GLU A 32 10.25 16.18 21.37
CA GLU A 32 11.09 15.40 22.31
C GLU A 32 11.27 13.91 21.98
N LEU A 33 10.49 13.35 21.05
CA LEU A 33 10.59 11.94 20.62
C LEU A 33 11.81 11.63 19.73
N VAL A 34 12.57 12.65 19.32
CA VAL A 34 13.68 12.51 18.34
C VAL A 34 15.03 12.23 19.01
N ARG A 35 15.19 12.39 20.34
CA ARG A 35 16.51 12.40 20.99
C ARG A 35 17.04 11.07 21.55
N GLN A 36 16.31 9.96 21.44
CA GLN A 36 16.82 8.64 21.88
C GLN A 36 16.82 7.63 20.74
N ALA A 37 17.93 7.59 19.99
CA ALA A 37 18.18 6.59 18.98
C ALA A 37 19.65 6.15 19.05
N GLY A 38 19.90 4.99 19.68
CA GLY A 38 21.16 4.26 19.50
C GLY A 38 21.38 3.86 18.03
N PRO A 39 22.52 3.23 17.69
CA PRO A 39 22.88 2.96 16.30
C PRO A 39 21.84 2.05 15.63
N ARG A 40 21.10 2.60 14.66
CA ARG A 40 19.97 1.94 13.97
C ARG A 40 20.45 1.18 12.73
N LYS A 41 19.88 0.00 12.49
CA LYS A 41 19.97 -0.71 11.20
C LYS A 41 19.35 0.17 10.11
N SER A 42 20.01 0.29 8.96
CA SER A 42 19.52 1.07 7.82
C SER A 42 18.13 0.61 7.37
N GLY A 43 17.23 1.55 7.09
CA GLY A 43 15.91 1.32 6.47
C GLY A 43 14.69 1.13 7.39
N GLN A 44 14.82 0.49 8.57
CA GLN A 44 13.64 0.22 9.43
C GLN A 44 13.00 1.47 10.08
N GLY A 45 13.71 2.61 10.07
CA GLY A 45 13.20 3.88 10.59
C GLY A 45 12.36 4.68 9.60
N SER A 46 12.60 4.55 8.29
CA SER A 46 11.99 5.44 7.28
C SER A 46 10.49 5.19 7.11
N ALA A 47 10.06 3.93 7.09
CA ALA A 47 8.64 3.56 6.99
C ALA A 47 7.80 4.12 8.16
N THR A 48 8.32 3.99 9.38
CA THR A 48 7.67 4.49 10.59
C THR A 48 7.63 6.02 10.62
N LEU A 49 8.74 6.68 10.28
CA LEU A 49 8.78 8.15 10.20
C LEU A 49 7.81 8.69 9.16
N LEU A 50 7.80 8.10 7.96
CA LEU A 50 6.85 8.48 6.91
C LEU A 50 5.41 8.25 7.35
N ARG A 51 5.11 7.14 8.03
CA ARG A 51 3.76 6.89 8.55
C ARG A 51 3.34 7.97 9.56
N LEU A 52 4.22 8.39 10.46
CA LEU A 52 3.92 9.47 11.42
C LEU A 52 3.66 10.79 10.69
N GLU A 53 4.50 11.13 9.71
CA GLU A 53 4.37 12.33 8.90
C GLU A 53 3.03 12.35 8.13
N LEU A 54 2.70 11.27 7.42
CA LEU A 54 1.45 11.17 6.66
C LEU A 54 0.22 11.26 7.55
N ASN A 55 0.26 10.70 8.76
CA ASN A 55 -0.86 10.83 9.70
C ASN A 55 -1.00 12.25 10.24
N ALA A 56 0.10 12.94 10.55
CA ALA A 56 0.06 14.33 10.95
C ALA A 56 -0.51 15.24 9.84
N LEU A 57 -0.11 15.00 8.58
CA LEU A 57 -0.65 15.69 7.41
C LEU A 57 -2.14 15.39 7.22
N ALA A 58 -2.54 14.11 7.31
CA ALA A 58 -3.93 13.69 7.17
C ALA A 58 -4.83 14.30 8.25
N LEU A 59 -4.40 14.37 9.51
CA LEU A 59 -5.15 15.04 10.58
C LEU A 59 -5.35 16.53 10.29
N ARG A 60 -4.28 17.23 9.88
CA ARG A 60 -4.35 18.65 9.50
C ARG A 60 -5.29 18.87 8.32
N TYR A 61 -5.20 18.01 7.31
CA TYR A 61 -6.07 18.02 6.13
C TYR A 61 -7.53 17.80 6.51
N ALA A 62 -7.80 16.81 7.38
CA ALA A 62 -9.15 16.49 7.86
C ALA A 62 -9.76 17.65 8.64
N ALA A 63 -9.01 18.22 9.59
CA ALA A 63 -9.45 19.34 10.40
C ALA A 63 -9.74 20.60 9.56
N LYS A 64 -8.82 20.95 8.64
CA LYS A 64 -8.94 22.12 7.76
C LYS A 64 -10.19 22.05 6.87
N ARG A 65 -10.57 20.85 6.43
CA ARG A 65 -11.68 20.62 5.49
C ARG A 65 -12.95 20.08 6.14
N SER A 66 -12.98 20.03 7.47
CA SER A 66 -14.08 19.49 8.29
C SER A 66 -14.56 18.13 7.78
N LEU A 67 -13.61 17.23 7.51
CA LEU A 67 -13.90 15.89 6.98
C LEU A 67 -14.25 14.91 8.10
N LEU A 68 -15.16 13.98 7.82
CA LEU A 68 -15.40 12.83 8.69
C LEU A 68 -14.15 11.96 8.75
N HIS A 69 -13.61 11.79 9.95
CA HIS A 69 -12.44 10.96 10.20
C HIS A 69 -12.44 10.42 11.63
N ASP A 70 -11.71 9.33 11.83
CA ASP A 70 -11.42 8.70 13.11
C ASP A 70 -9.94 8.29 13.14
N THR A 71 -9.47 7.74 14.25
CA THR A 71 -8.10 7.26 14.40
C THR A 71 -8.08 5.83 14.94
N THR A 72 -7.32 4.94 14.31
CA THR A 72 -7.20 3.55 14.76
C THR A 72 -6.60 3.46 16.16
N THR A 73 -7.11 2.54 16.99
CA THR A 73 -6.52 2.23 18.28
C THR A 73 -5.28 1.32 18.12
N GLY A 74 -4.15 1.69 18.71
CA GLY A 74 -2.92 0.88 18.67
C GLY A 74 -1.64 1.70 18.85
N GLY A 75 -0.50 1.01 18.97
CA GLY A 75 0.81 1.66 19.19
C GLY A 75 1.33 2.52 18.02
N SER A 76 0.67 2.46 16.86
CA SER A 76 0.90 3.35 15.72
C SER A 76 -0.46 3.74 15.14
N PRO A 77 -1.11 4.80 15.65
CA PRO A 77 -2.43 5.21 15.19
C PRO A 77 -2.39 5.68 13.73
N CYS A 78 -3.45 5.35 12.98
CA CYS A 78 -3.66 5.76 11.60
C CYS A 78 -4.98 6.53 11.48
N VAL A 79 -4.98 7.62 10.73
CA VAL A 79 -6.19 8.38 10.38
C VAL A 79 -6.99 7.57 9.37
N VAL A 80 -8.29 7.47 9.65
CA VAL A 80 -9.26 6.70 8.86
C VAL A 80 -10.36 7.67 8.45
N PHE A 81 -10.54 7.91 7.16
CA PHE A 81 -11.60 8.81 6.68
C PHE A 81 -12.91 8.06 6.48
N GLY A 82 -14.03 8.74 6.73
CA GLY A 82 -15.36 8.20 6.48
C GLY A 82 -15.98 8.70 5.17
N PRO A 83 -16.96 7.96 4.61
CA PRO A 83 -17.81 8.46 3.55
C PRO A 83 -18.80 9.50 4.08
N GLU A 84 -19.06 10.54 3.30
CA GLU A 84 -19.99 11.63 3.63
C GLU A 84 -20.88 11.95 2.42
N GLY A 85 -22.17 12.18 2.68
CA GLY A 85 -23.08 12.76 1.70
C GLY A 85 -23.05 14.29 1.82
N THR A 86 -22.79 14.99 0.72
CA THR A 86 -22.84 16.46 0.67
C THR A 86 -23.89 16.93 -0.34
N ALA A 87 -24.27 18.21 -0.27
CA ALA A 87 -25.18 18.81 -1.27
C ALA A 87 -24.64 18.72 -2.71
N SER A 88 -23.31 18.60 -2.89
CA SER A 88 -22.63 18.44 -4.18
C SER A 88 -22.35 16.99 -4.55
N GLY A 89 -22.84 16.01 -3.78
CA GLY A 89 -22.72 14.59 -4.04
C GLY A 89 -21.88 13.82 -3.01
N PRO A 90 -21.53 12.56 -3.30
CA PRO A 90 -20.76 11.72 -2.39
C PRO A 90 -19.32 12.23 -2.27
N ARG A 91 -18.79 12.19 -1.05
CA ARG A 91 -17.44 12.62 -0.69
C ARG A 91 -16.80 11.58 0.22
N HIS A 92 -15.49 11.45 0.17
CA HIS A 92 -14.74 10.62 1.08
C HIS A 92 -13.41 11.31 1.37
N GLY A 93 -13.09 11.62 2.62
CA GLY A 93 -11.92 12.44 2.94
C GLY A 93 -10.58 11.86 2.47
N ASN A 94 -10.50 10.54 2.26
CA ASN A 94 -9.31 9.89 1.69
C ASN A 94 -9.20 10.01 0.16
N PHE A 95 -10.23 10.49 -0.54
CA PHE A 95 -10.22 10.60 -1.99
C PHE A 95 -10.46 12.04 -2.43
N ILE A 96 -9.86 12.42 -3.57
CA ILE A 96 -10.28 13.61 -4.28
C ILE A 96 -11.65 13.35 -4.92
N ASP A 97 -12.57 14.31 -4.82
CA ASP A 97 -13.98 14.11 -5.16
C ASP A 97 -14.19 13.57 -6.58
N GLU A 98 -13.41 14.03 -7.56
CA GLU A 98 -13.50 13.56 -8.95
C GLU A 98 -13.16 12.07 -9.08
N ALA A 99 -12.07 11.64 -8.46
CA ALA A 99 -11.67 10.23 -8.46
C ALA A 99 -12.70 9.41 -7.68
N TYR A 100 -13.19 9.90 -6.54
CA TYR A 100 -14.20 9.18 -5.77
C TYR A 100 -15.49 8.96 -6.54
N ARG A 101 -16.01 9.99 -7.22
CA ARG A 101 -17.19 9.85 -8.08
C ARG A 101 -16.96 8.86 -9.22
N ALA A 102 -15.78 8.87 -9.83
CA ALA A 102 -15.43 7.92 -10.89
C ALA A 102 -15.35 6.48 -10.34
N ILE A 103 -14.76 6.28 -9.16
CA ILE A 103 -14.71 4.98 -8.45
C ILE A 103 -16.11 4.45 -8.18
N LEU A 104 -17.02 5.30 -7.71
CA LEU A 104 -18.41 4.91 -7.44
C LEU A 104 -19.21 4.59 -8.71
N ALA A 105 -18.87 5.21 -9.84
CA ALA A 105 -19.53 4.98 -11.12
C ALA A 105 -19.09 3.66 -11.81
N ASP A 106 -17.92 3.13 -11.47
CA ASP A 106 -17.38 1.89 -12.03
C ASP A 106 -17.54 0.73 -11.02
N VAL A 107 -18.24 -0.33 -11.43
CA VAL A 107 -18.54 -1.50 -10.57
C VAL A 107 -17.26 -2.23 -10.13
N ALA A 108 -16.25 -2.31 -10.98
CA ALA A 108 -14.99 -2.98 -10.64
C ALA A 108 -14.16 -2.14 -9.66
N TRP A 109 -14.16 -0.81 -9.81
CA TRP A 109 -13.44 0.09 -8.89
C TRP A 109 -14.14 0.20 -7.54
N SER A 110 -15.45 0.42 -7.52
CA SER A 110 -16.24 0.49 -6.29
C SER A 110 -16.14 -0.78 -5.43
N ALA A 111 -16.02 -1.97 -6.04
CA ALA A 111 -15.80 -3.21 -5.30
C ALA A 111 -14.51 -3.18 -4.44
N ARG A 112 -13.51 -2.37 -4.78
CA ARG A 112 -12.28 -2.20 -3.97
C ARG A 112 -12.56 -1.47 -2.65
N LEU A 113 -13.57 -0.59 -2.59
CA LEU A 113 -13.97 0.12 -1.38
C LEU A 113 -14.54 -0.82 -0.31
N GLU A 114 -15.04 -2.00 -0.69
CA GLU A 114 -15.68 -2.93 0.24
C GLU A 114 -14.68 -3.78 1.05
N LYS A 115 -13.39 -3.78 0.71
CA LYS A 115 -12.40 -4.59 1.41
C LYS A 115 -12.26 -4.12 2.86
N ALA A 116 -12.52 -5.01 3.81
CA ALA A 116 -12.54 -4.66 5.24
C ALA A 116 -11.15 -4.27 5.75
N HIS A 117 -11.08 -3.22 6.59
CA HIS A 117 -9.81 -2.79 7.18
C HIS A 117 -9.25 -3.87 8.12
N THR A 118 -7.93 -4.07 8.14
CA THR A 118 -7.28 -5.10 8.97
C THR A 118 -7.52 -4.91 10.47
N ALA A 119 -7.61 -3.65 10.92
CA ALA A 119 -7.91 -3.31 12.31
C ALA A 119 -9.41 -3.39 12.68
N HIS A 120 -10.32 -3.61 11.72
CA HIS A 120 -11.77 -3.63 11.95
C HIS A 120 -12.20 -4.60 13.06
N ARG A 121 -11.50 -5.73 13.23
CA ARG A 121 -11.85 -6.73 14.26
C ARG A 121 -11.31 -6.40 15.65
N ARG A 122 -10.37 -5.45 15.74
CA ARG A 122 -9.62 -5.12 16.98
C ARG A 122 -9.95 -3.72 17.51
N ALA A 123 -10.52 -2.88 16.68
CA ALA A 123 -11.00 -1.56 17.05
C ALA A 123 -12.52 -1.59 17.06
N TRP A 124 -13.11 -1.09 18.15
CA TRP A 124 -14.46 -0.56 18.11
C TRP A 124 -14.35 0.82 17.45
N PRO A 125 -14.89 1.02 16.23
CA PRO A 125 -14.95 2.35 15.64
C PRO A 125 -15.62 3.28 16.65
N ARG A 126 -15.07 4.50 16.86
CA ARG A 126 -15.73 5.50 17.71
C ARG A 126 -16.92 6.15 17.02
N THR A 127 -17.22 5.67 15.82
CA THR A 127 -18.05 6.31 14.81
C THR A 127 -18.91 5.24 14.12
N ASP A 128 -20.09 5.62 13.65
CA ASP A 128 -21.13 4.68 13.21
C ASP A 128 -20.87 4.03 11.83
N TRP A 129 -19.69 4.21 11.22
CA TRP A 129 -19.36 3.58 9.95
C TRP A 129 -18.32 2.46 10.07
N ARG A 130 -18.40 1.55 9.12
CA ARG A 130 -17.53 0.38 9.05
C ARG A 130 -16.23 0.71 8.33
N TRP A 131 -15.10 0.69 9.04
CA TRP A 131 -13.79 0.95 8.44
C TRP A 131 -13.41 -0.06 7.34
N ARG A 132 -12.97 0.47 6.21
CA ARG A 132 -12.47 -0.26 5.03
C ARG A 132 -10.99 0.01 4.82
N GLU A 133 -10.34 -0.87 4.06
CA GLU A 133 -8.89 -0.80 3.82
C GLU A 133 -8.46 0.52 3.17
N LEU A 134 -9.29 1.02 2.26
CA LEU A 134 -9.06 2.27 1.55
C LEU A 134 -9.44 3.52 2.34
N ASP A 135 -9.91 3.37 3.58
CA ASP A 135 -10.21 4.51 4.45
C ASP A 135 -8.94 5.07 5.10
N ALA A 136 -7.91 4.22 5.24
CA ALA A 136 -6.65 4.57 5.90
C ALA A 136 -5.85 5.60 5.08
N ALA A 137 -5.42 6.68 5.74
CA ALA A 137 -4.64 7.76 5.13
C ALA A 137 -3.28 7.29 4.56
N THR A 138 -2.75 6.19 5.11
CA THR A 138 -1.46 5.63 4.71
C THR A 138 -1.59 4.48 3.70
N SER A 139 -2.77 4.31 3.08
CA SER A 139 -3.04 3.28 2.07
C SER A 139 -2.41 3.65 0.72
N SER A 140 -1.51 2.80 0.24
CA SER A 140 -0.92 2.85 -1.10
C SER A 140 -1.97 2.63 -2.18
N ASP A 141 -2.88 1.66 -2.01
CA ASP A 141 -4.02 1.43 -2.91
C ASP A 141 -4.91 2.67 -3.04
N ALA A 142 -5.20 3.36 -1.92
CA ALA A 142 -6.01 4.57 -1.97
C ALA A 142 -5.30 5.71 -2.73
N LEU A 143 -3.99 5.87 -2.56
CA LEU A 143 -3.19 6.81 -3.35
C LEU A 143 -3.19 6.44 -4.84
N LEU A 144 -3.00 5.16 -5.15
CA LEU A 144 -3.04 4.63 -6.52
C LEU A 144 -4.39 4.91 -7.19
N MET A 145 -5.50 4.65 -6.49
CA MET A 145 -6.85 4.92 -7.00
C MET A 145 -7.14 6.42 -7.13
N ASN A 146 -6.60 7.26 -6.24
CA ASN A 146 -6.72 8.72 -6.39
C ASN A 146 -6.10 9.22 -7.70
N VAL A 147 -4.94 8.68 -8.08
CA VAL A 147 -4.26 9.05 -9.32
C VAL A 147 -4.96 8.42 -10.52
N PHE A 148 -5.09 7.09 -10.55
CA PHE A 148 -5.45 6.35 -11.76
C PHE A 148 -6.97 6.22 -12.00
N CYS A 149 -7.81 6.62 -11.06
CA CYS A 149 -9.24 6.79 -11.27
C CYS A 149 -9.63 8.26 -11.52
N PHE A 150 -8.68 9.20 -11.49
CA PHE A 150 -8.98 10.61 -11.75
C PHE A 150 -9.38 10.79 -13.23
N PRO A 151 -10.53 11.42 -13.51
CA PRO A 151 -11.02 11.59 -14.88
C PRO A 151 -10.00 12.27 -15.79
N GLY A 152 -9.73 11.63 -16.94
CA GLY A 152 -8.84 12.18 -17.97
C GLY A 152 -7.34 12.05 -17.67
N VAL A 153 -6.93 11.44 -16.55
CA VAL A 153 -5.51 11.31 -16.19
C VAL A 153 -4.71 10.41 -17.15
N LEU A 154 -5.39 9.50 -17.84
CA LEU A 154 -4.81 8.62 -18.87
C LEU A 154 -5.25 9.01 -20.28
N ASP A 155 -6.12 10.02 -20.43
CA ASP A 155 -6.76 10.36 -21.71
C ASP A 155 -6.24 11.68 -22.29
N GLY A 156 -6.36 11.80 -23.62
CA GLY A 156 -6.09 13.03 -24.35
C GLY A 156 -4.67 13.60 -24.15
N ALA A 157 -4.54 14.91 -24.36
CA ALA A 157 -3.28 15.63 -24.19
C ALA A 157 -2.89 15.77 -22.71
N ALA A 158 -3.87 15.90 -21.81
CA ALA A 158 -3.63 16.06 -20.37
C ALA A 158 -2.95 14.83 -19.75
N GLY A 159 -3.33 13.61 -20.18
CA GLY A 159 -2.69 12.38 -19.72
C GLY A 159 -1.43 11.96 -20.48
N LEU A 160 -0.96 12.75 -21.47
CA LEU A 160 0.19 12.36 -22.30
C LEU A 160 1.48 12.22 -21.46
N GLY A 161 1.73 13.16 -20.54
CA GLY A 161 2.93 13.13 -19.69
C GLY A 161 3.02 11.85 -18.85
N LEU A 162 1.93 11.50 -18.17
CA LEU A 162 1.85 10.27 -17.38
C LEU A 162 1.99 9.01 -18.24
N ARG A 163 1.36 8.98 -19.42
CA ARG A 163 1.47 7.84 -20.34
C ARG A 163 2.89 7.64 -20.85
N VAL A 164 3.59 8.72 -21.20
CA VAL A 164 4.99 8.67 -21.63
C VAL A 164 5.88 8.21 -20.48
N LEU A 165 5.70 8.78 -19.28
CA LEU A 165 6.48 8.41 -18.09
C LEU A 165 6.35 6.92 -17.76
N LEU A 166 5.15 6.36 -17.88
CA LEU A 166 4.89 4.94 -17.61
C LEU A 166 5.20 4.01 -18.79
N GLY A 167 5.46 4.56 -19.98
CA GLY A 167 5.67 3.78 -21.21
C GLY A 167 4.43 3.06 -21.71
N ILE A 168 3.24 3.65 -21.55
CA ILE A 168 1.94 3.05 -21.91
C ILE A 168 1.28 3.76 -23.10
N GLY A 169 0.49 2.99 -23.86
CA GLY A 169 -0.27 3.50 -25.00
C GLY A 169 -1.50 4.34 -24.61
N ALA A 170 -2.12 4.98 -25.61
CA ALA A 170 -3.42 5.62 -25.43
C ALA A 170 -4.54 4.58 -25.22
N GLY A 171 -5.62 4.97 -24.54
CA GLY A 171 -6.82 4.14 -24.38
C GLY A 171 -6.67 2.96 -23.41
N VAL A 172 -5.56 2.88 -22.67
CA VAL A 172 -5.41 1.90 -21.59
C VAL A 172 -6.34 2.24 -20.43
N ARG A 173 -6.86 1.20 -19.77
CA ARG A 173 -7.75 1.34 -18.61
C ARG A 173 -7.07 0.83 -17.35
N SER A 174 -7.46 1.40 -16.21
CA SER A 174 -7.00 1.00 -14.89
C SER A 174 -7.71 -0.27 -14.42
N GLU A 175 -6.98 -1.38 -14.37
CA GLU A 175 -7.45 -2.67 -13.84
C GLU A 175 -6.81 -2.92 -12.45
N PHE A 176 -7.58 -2.75 -11.37
CA PHE A 176 -7.07 -2.95 -10.01
C PHE A 176 -7.20 -4.41 -9.54
N GLY A 177 -6.21 -4.90 -8.80
CA GLY A 177 -6.22 -6.27 -8.26
C GLY A 177 -6.06 -7.36 -9.33
N PHE A 178 -5.26 -7.07 -10.37
CA PHE A 178 -5.05 -7.98 -11.49
C PHE A 178 -4.27 -9.24 -11.06
N LYS A 179 -4.68 -10.41 -11.56
CA LYS A 179 -4.03 -11.70 -11.25
C LYS A 179 -3.25 -12.19 -12.46
N PRO A 180 -1.91 -12.03 -12.51
CA PRO A 180 -1.09 -12.41 -13.67
C PRO A 180 -1.03 -13.92 -13.92
N ARG A 181 -1.42 -14.76 -12.95
CA ARG A 181 -1.37 -16.23 -13.04
C ARG A 181 0.03 -16.72 -13.37
N ILE A 182 1.00 -16.42 -12.50
CA ILE A 182 2.40 -16.77 -12.70
C ILE A 182 2.55 -18.31 -12.66
N PRO A 183 3.16 -18.95 -13.67
CA PRO A 183 3.31 -20.40 -13.70
C PRO A 183 4.20 -20.96 -12.58
N LEU A 184 3.75 -22.05 -11.97
CA LEU A 184 4.49 -22.81 -10.96
C LEU A 184 4.96 -24.14 -11.52
N THR A 185 6.01 -24.71 -10.93
CA THR A 185 6.61 -25.99 -11.33
C THR A 185 5.64 -27.18 -11.26
N ASN A 186 4.61 -27.09 -10.43
CA ASN A 186 3.58 -28.12 -10.27
C ASN A 186 2.40 -28.01 -11.28
N GLY A 187 2.53 -27.17 -12.32
CA GLY A 187 1.48 -26.95 -13.33
C GLY A 187 0.32 -26.08 -12.86
N ARG A 188 0.34 -25.56 -11.62
CA ARG A 188 -0.63 -24.57 -11.12
C ARG A 188 -0.12 -23.15 -11.37
N PHE A 189 -0.90 -22.18 -10.92
CA PHE A 189 -0.60 -20.76 -11.03
C PHE A 189 -0.60 -20.06 -9.68
N ASP A 190 0.31 -19.11 -9.48
CA ASP A 190 0.19 -18.11 -8.44
C ASP A 190 -0.91 -17.11 -8.81
N ARG A 191 -1.89 -16.95 -7.93
CA ARG A 191 -3.05 -16.06 -8.13
C ARG A 191 -2.99 -14.81 -7.25
N THR A 192 -1.81 -14.48 -6.73
CA THR A 192 -1.63 -13.21 -6.00
C THR A 192 -1.93 -12.05 -6.94
N GLU A 193 -2.66 -11.08 -6.41
CA GLU A 193 -2.98 -9.83 -7.08
C GLU A 193 -1.73 -8.94 -7.18
N ILE A 194 -1.64 -8.20 -8.27
CA ILE A 194 -0.86 -6.97 -8.42
C ILE A 194 -1.84 -5.80 -8.31
N ASP A 195 -1.37 -4.70 -7.74
CA ASP A 195 -2.22 -3.57 -7.35
C ASP A 195 -2.94 -2.95 -8.55
N LEU A 196 -2.21 -2.73 -9.65
CA LEU A 196 -2.76 -2.14 -10.87
C LEU A 196 -2.15 -2.76 -12.14
N ARG A 197 -2.98 -2.88 -13.17
CA ARG A 197 -2.57 -3.16 -14.54
C ARG A 197 -3.06 -2.06 -15.48
N LEU A 198 -2.17 -1.63 -16.38
CA LEU A 198 -2.40 -0.65 -17.45
C LEU A 198 -1.93 -1.25 -18.78
N GLY A 199 -2.82 -1.97 -19.47
CA GLY A 199 -2.45 -2.70 -20.69
C GLY A 199 -1.45 -3.82 -20.41
N SER A 200 -0.20 -3.66 -20.86
CA SER A 200 0.89 -4.61 -20.56
C SER A 200 1.74 -4.23 -19.34
N LEU A 201 1.56 -3.01 -18.80
CA LEU A 201 2.26 -2.58 -17.60
C LEU A 201 1.55 -3.11 -16.34
N LEU A 202 2.32 -3.73 -15.47
CA LEU A 202 1.93 -4.16 -14.12
C LEU A 202 2.55 -3.19 -13.11
N VAL A 203 1.80 -2.79 -12.08
CA VAL A 203 2.24 -1.80 -11.10
C VAL A 203 2.03 -2.33 -9.69
N GLU A 204 3.10 -2.35 -8.90
CA GLU A 204 3.05 -2.53 -7.44
C GLU A 204 3.33 -1.18 -6.78
N ALA A 205 2.48 -0.79 -5.84
CA ALA A 205 2.52 0.50 -5.19
C ALA A 205 2.85 0.34 -3.70
N LYS A 206 3.81 1.12 -3.22
CA LYS A 206 4.17 1.22 -1.80
C LYS A 206 4.12 2.66 -1.34
N LEU A 207 3.77 2.82 -0.06
CA LEU A 207 3.78 4.08 0.64
C LEU A 207 4.44 3.90 2.02
N THR A 208 3.74 3.25 2.95
CA THR A 208 4.23 3.08 4.34
C THR A 208 4.55 1.65 4.74
N GLU A 209 4.44 0.70 3.81
CA GLU A 209 4.81 -0.69 4.05
C GLU A 209 6.30 -0.79 4.37
N SER A 210 6.65 -1.64 5.33
CA SER A 210 8.01 -1.74 5.84
C SER A 210 9.00 -2.25 4.79
N ASP A 211 8.58 -3.22 3.97
CA ASP A 211 9.41 -3.86 2.95
C ASP A 211 8.55 -4.49 1.83
N PHE A 212 9.21 -5.10 0.85
CA PHE A 212 8.59 -5.90 -0.22
C PHE A 212 8.42 -7.37 0.15
N GLN A 213 8.17 -7.65 1.43
CA GLN A 213 8.03 -8.98 2.02
C GLN A 213 9.28 -9.85 1.93
N GLN A 214 9.31 -10.83 2.84
CA GLN A 214 10.31 -11.88 2.87
C GLN A 214 9.66 -13.24 2.65
N ALA A 215 10.39 -14.14 2.01
CA ALA A 215 9.93 -15.51 1.75
C ALA A 215 11.03 -16.52 2.06
N ARG A 216 10.62 -17.73 2.45
CA ARG A 216 11.55 -18.87 2.48
C ARG A 216 11.97 -19.22 1.05
N PRO A 217 13.24 -19.62 0.80
CA PRO A 217 13.72 -19.96 -0.54
C PRO A 217 12.80 -20.94 -1.29
N ALA A 218 12.33 -21.99 -0.61
CA ALA A 218 11.43 -22.99 -1.18
C ALA A 218 10.11 -22.41 -1.76
N LEU A 219 9.63 -21.28 -1.21
CA LEU A 219 8.45 -20.59 -1.73
C LEU A 219 8.75 -19.84 -3.04
N VAL A 220 9.98 -19.40 -3.23
CA VAL A 220 10.45 -18.72 -4.46
C VAL A 220 10.81 -19.75 -5.52
N GLU A 221 11.48 -20.84 -5.14
CA GLU A 221 11.95 -21.92 -6.03
C GLU A 221 10.80 -22.67 -6.74
N ARG A 222 9.56 -22.50 -6.30
CA ARG A 222 8.39 -23.10 -6.95
C ARG A 222 8.02 -22.44 -8.28
N TYR A 223 8.53 -21.25 -8.60
CA TYR A 223 8.22 -20.58 -9.86
C TYR A 223 8.95 -21.28 -11.01
N ARG A 224 8.19 -21.63 -12.04
CA ARG A 224 8.71 -22.37 -13.19
C ARG A 224 9.88 -21.65 -13.86
N ASP A 225 9.75 -20.33 -14.02
CA ASP A 225 10.66 -19.51 -14.81
C ASP A 225 11.69 -18.77 -13.95
N LEU A 226 11.89 -19.18 -12.68
CA LEU A 226 12.75 -18.46 -11.75
C LEU A 226 14.20 -18.30 -12.27
N LEU A 227 14.81 -19.39 -12.73
CA LEU A 227 16.21 -19.41 -13.20
C LEU A 227 16.37 -18.91 -14.66
N GLU A 228 15.25 -18.72 -15.35
CA GLU A 228 15.23 -17.98 -16.61
C GLU A 228 15.28 -16.47 -16.34
N ALA A 229 14.53 -16.02 -15.35
CA ALA A 229 14.43 -14.62 -14.94
C ALA A 229 15.66 -14.11 -14.18
N PHE A 230 16.20 -14.93 -13.28
CA PHE A 230 17.19 -14.51 -12.28
C PHE A 230 18.43 -15.41 -12.24
N GLU A 231 19.54 -14.83 -11.80
CA GLU A 231 20.74 -15.56 -11.41
C GLU A 231 20.47 -16.45 -10.17
N PRO A 232 21.07 -17.65 -10.08
CA PRO A 232 20.80 -18.61 -8.98
C PRO A 232 20.98 -18.05 -7.57
N GLU A 233 21.87 -17.07 -7.39
CA GLU A 233 22.13 -16.37 -6.14
C GLU A 233 20.92 -15.59 -5.61
N ILE A 234 19.85 -15.44 -6.39
CA ILE A 234 18.58 -14.89 -5.89
C ILE A 234 18.02 -15.74 -4.73
N VAL A 235 18.25 -17.06 -4.74
CA VAL A 235 17.83 -18.02 -3.70
C VAL A 235 18.98 -18.80 -3.06
N ALA A 236 20.06 -19.10 -3.79
CA ALA A 236 21.10 -20.02 -3.34
C ALA A 236 21.76 -19.57 -2.02
N GLY A 237 21.88 -20.51 -1.07
CA GLY A 237 22.54 -20.28 0.22
C GLY A 237 21.82 -19.34 1.19
N LYS A 238 20.60 -18.89 0.85
CA LYS A 238 19.82 -17.97 1.70
C LYS A 238 18.91 -18.74 2.66
N THR A 239 18.72 -18.21 3.86
CA THR A 239 17.70 -18.68 4.81
C THR A 239 16.36 -17.95 4.63
N SER A 240 16.43 -16.73 4.08
CA SER A 240 15.29 -15.87 3.73
C SER A 240 15.62 -15.07 2.48
N VAL A 241 14.64 -14.90 1.60
CA VAL A 241 14.71 -14.09 0.38
C VAL A 241 13.95 -12.79 0.62
N VAL A 242 14.68 -11.68 0.59
CA VAL A 242 14.13 -10.32 0.70
C VAL A 242 13.65 -9.85 -0.67
N GLY A 243 12.62 -9.01 -0.71
CA GLY A 243 12.09 -8.48 -1.98
C GLY A 243 11.21 -9.47 -2.71
N TYR A 244 10.54 -10.37 -1.98
CA TYR A 244 9.72 -11.42 -2.58
C TYR A 244 8.63 -10.86 -3.50
N GLN A 245 7.99 -9.74 -3.14
CA GLN A 245 7.02 -9.08 -4.03
C GLN A 245 7.65 -8.59 -5.33
N LEU A 246 8.89 -8.10 -5.30
CA LEU A 246 9.61 -7.62 -6.48
C LEU A 246 10.00 -8.78 -7.42
N ILE A 247 10.46 -9.88 -6.84
CA ILE A 247 10.75 -11.12 -7.59
C ILE A 247 9.47 -11.60 -8.29
N ARG A 248 8.34 -11.62 -7.58
CA ARG A 248 7.05 -11.98 -8.17
C ARG A 248 6.59 -11.02 -9.25
N GLY A 249 6.72 -9.72 -9.05
CA GLY A 249 6.37 -8.70 -10.06
C GLY A 249 7.20 -8.86 -11.34
N THR A 250 8.49 -9.16 -11.20
CA THR A 250 9.37 -9.48 -12.33
C THR A 250 8.92 -10.73 -13.08
N LEU A 251 8.61 -11.81 -12.36
CA LEU A 251 8.07 -13.03 -12.97
C LEU A 251 6.70 -12.82 -13.61
N ALA A 252 5.88 -11.93 -13.05
CA ALA A 252 4.61 -11.53 -13.64
C ALA A 252 4.80 -10.81 -14.98
N ALA A 253 5.78 -9.89 -15.09
CA ALA A 253 6.11 -9.25 -16.35
C ALA A 253 6.61 -10.23 -17.41
N MET A 254 7.28 -11.32 -17.02
CA MET A 254 7.62 -12.40 -17.96
C MET A 254 6.41 -13.22 -18.39
N ALA A 255 5.49 -13.51 -17.47
CA ALA A 255 4.31 -14.34 -17.75
C ALA A 255 3.27 -13.63 -18.62
N VAL A 256 3.20 -12.30 -18.58
CA VAL A 256 2.27 -11.49 -19.37
C VAL A 256 2.88 -11.16 -20.74
N PRO A 257 2.16 -11.35 -21.86
CA PRO A 257 2.65 -10.96 -23.20
C PRO A 257 3.03 -9.48 -23.26
N SER A 258 4.25 -9.19 -23.71
CA SER A 258 4.84 -7.84 -23.73
C SER A 258 4.80 -7.13 -22.37
N GLY A 259 4.76 -7.91 -21.28
CA GLY A 259 4.59 -7.43 -19.92
C GLY A 259 5.77 -6.59 -19.44
N SER A 260 5.48 -5.52 -18.73
CA SER A 260 6.45 -4.71 -17.98
C SER A 260 6.00 -4.59 -16.53
N PHE A 261 6.93 -4.26 -15.63
CA PHE A 261 6.64 -4.09 -14.21
C PHE A 261 7.22 -2.78 -13.69
N CYS A 262 6.37 -1.99 -13.04
CA CYS A 262 6.73 -0.74 -12.39
C CYS A 262 6.47 -0.83 -10.88
N VAL A 263 7.46 -0.42 -10.10
CA VAL A 263 7.28 -0.15 -8.68
C VAL A 263 7.04 1.35 -8.51
N LEU A 264 5.95 1.71 -7.84
CA LEU A 264 5.71 3.08 -7.36
C LEU A 264 6.00 3.14 -5.87
N ALA A 265 6.89 4.06 -5.46
CA ALA A 265 7.20 4.29 -4.05
C ALA A 265 7.35 5.78 -3.73
N ASP A 266 7.33 6.13 -2.45
CA ASP A 266 7.63 7.49 -2.04
C ASP A 266 9.14 7.78 -2.10
N ALA A 267 9.57 8.92 -2.65
CA ALA A 267 10.98 9.31 -2.68
C ALA A 267 11.63 9.39 -1.28
N ARG A 268 10.82 9.57 -0.21
CA ARG A 268 11.27 9.53 1.20
C ARG A 268 11.62 8.10 1.67
N ARG A 269 11.50 7.09 0.81
CA ARG A 269 11.80 5.67 1.08
C ARG A 269 12.97 5.15 0.24
N PRO A 270 14.20 5.67 0.42
CA PRO A 270 15.37 5.18 -0.30
C PRO A 270 15.67 3.70 -0.01
N ASP A 271 15.23 3.18 1.14
CA ASP A 271 15.34 1.77 1.49
C ASP A 271 14.55 0.84 0.54
N LEU A 272 13.42 1.31 -0.02
CA LEU A 272 12.67 0.56 -1.02
C LEU A 272 13.37 0.59 -2.38
N LEU A 273 14.01 1.71 -2.72
CA LEU A 273 14.83 1.85 -3.92
C LEU A 273 16.04 0.91 -3.89
N GLU A 274 16.72 0.82 -2.74
CA GLU A 274 17.83 -0.11 -2.53
C GLU A 274 17.38 -1.58 -2.68
N GLN A 275 16.23 -1.96 -2.12
CA GLN A 275 15.67 -3.31 -2.28
C GLN A 275 15.35 -3.61 -3.76
N TRP A 276 14.77 -2.65 -4.47
CA TRP A 276 14.50 -2.78 -5.90
C TRP A 276 15.79 -3.02 -6.70
N TYR A 277 16.81 -2.19 -6.52
CA TYR A 277 18.09 -2.36 -7.21
C TYR A 277 18.80 -3.67 -6.83
N SER A 278 18.66 -4.12 -5.58
CA SER A 278 19.19 -5.42 -5.14
C SER A 278 18.58 -6.56 -5.95
N VAL A 279 17.26 -6.57 -6.17
CA VAL A 279 16.58 -7.58 -6.99
C VAL A 279 16.93 -7.42 -8.47
N MET A 280 16.90 -6.19 -8.99
CA MET A 280 17.25 -5.87 -10.38
C MET A 280 18.66 -6.33 -10.76
N SER A 281 19.62 -6.23 -9.84
CA SER A 281 21.00 -6.67 -10.06
C SER A 281 21.13 -8.17 -10.32
N ARG A 282 20.10 -8.95 -9.97
CA ARG A 282 20.04 -10.41 -10.15
C ARG A 282 19.21 -10.84 -11.35
N VAL A 283 18.59 -9.91 -12.07
CA VAL A 283 17.85 -10.23 -13.30
C VAL A 283 18.85 -10.63 -14.39
N ARG A 284 18.62 -11.76 -15.04
CA ARG A 284 19.60 -12.41 -15.93
C ARG A 284 19.74 -11.73 -17.29
N THR A 285 18.63 -11.40 -17.95
CA THR A 285 18.65 -10.85 -19.31
C THR A 285 18.49 -9.33 -19.35
N GLY A 286 19.21 -8.67 -20.27
CA GLY A 286 19.07 -7.24 -20.49
C GLY A 286 17.67 -6.85 -20.97
N GLU A 287 17.07 -7.68 -21.82
CA GLU A 287 15.69 -7.50 -22.29
C GLU A 287 14.69 -7.44 -21.14
N LEU A 288 14.77 -8.37 -20.17
CA LEU A 288 13.89 -8.35 -19.01
C LEU A 288 14.15 -7.10 -18.17
N ARG A 289 15.41 -6.74 -17.91
CA ARG A 289 15.74 -5.51 -17.16
C ARG A 289 15.15 -4.25 -17.79
N CYS A 290 15.14 -4.14 -19.12
CA CYS A 290 14.55 -3.00 -19.83
C CYS A 290 13.02 -2.90 -19.69
N ARG A 291 12.34 -3.97 -19.26
CA ARG A 291 10.89 -3.99 -18.99
C ARG A 291 10.55 -3.69 -17.53
N LEU A 292 11.55 -3.45 -16.69
CA LEU A 292 11.40 -3.25 -15.26
C LEU A 292 11.79 -1.81 -14.92
N GLN A 293 10.94 -1.13 -14.17
CA GLN A 293 11.16 0.27 -13.79
C GLN A 293 10.71 0.51 -12.34
N MET A 294 11.26 1.56 -11.75
CA MET A 294 10.79 2.10 -10.49
C MET A 294 10.67 3.61 -10.64
N LEU A 295 9.53 4.14 -10.24
CA LEU A 295 9.25 5.57 -10.23
C LEU A 295 8.83 5.98 -8.82
N THR A 296 9.08 7.23 -8.51
CA THR A 296 8.59 7.85 -7.29
C THR A 296 7.23 8.50 -7.50
N TRP A 297 6.45 8.60 -6.43
CA TRP A 297 5.21 9.38 -6.46
C TRP A 297 5.44 10.86 -6.80
N GLN A 298 6.63 11.39 -6.51
CA GLN A 298 7.04 12.75 -6.82
C GLN A 298 7.29 12.94 -8.33
N GLU A 299 7.94 11.98 -9.00
CA GLU A 299 8.07 11.97 -10.47
C GLU A 299 6.71 11.81 -11.15
N VAL A 300 5.84 10.94 -10.62
CA VAL A 300 4.46 10.83 -11.11
C VAL A 300 3.73 12.17 -10.92
N CYS A 301 3.83 12.79 -9.74
CA CYS A 301 3.18 14.06 -9.42
C CYS A 301 3.55 15.16 -10.42
N ALA A 302 4.82 15.24 -10.84
CA ALA A 302 5.30 16.25 -11.77
C ALA A 302 4.58 16.28 -13.13
N VAL A 303 3.98 15.15 -13.55
CA VAL A 303 3.25 15.03 -14.82
C VAL A 303 1.73 14.96 -14.66
N LEU A 304 1.21 15.07 -13.43
CA LEU A 304 -0.23 15.07 -13.16
C LEU A 304 -0.86 16.45 -13.42
N PRO A 305 -2.18 16.52 -13.67
CA PRO A 305 -2.92 17.77 -13.63
C PRO A 305 -2.71 18.54 -12.32
N VAL A 306 -2.61 19.88 -12.39
CA VAL A 306 -2.35 20.77 -11.23
C VAL A 306 -3.24 20.45 -10.03
N ARG A 307 -4.52 20.19 -10.27
CA ARG A 307 -5.47 19.85 -9.21
C ARG A 307 -5.11 18.58 -8.43
N LEU A 308 -4.57 17.56 -9.11
CA LEU A 308 -4.05 16.36 -8.45
C LEU A 308 -2.76 16.68 -7.70
N GLN A 309 -1.87 17.50 -8.26
CA GLN A 309 -0.63 17.91 -7.58
C GLN A 309 -0.92 18.63 -6.26
N GLU A 310 -1.88 19.57 -6.26
CA GLU A 310 -2.31 20.29 -5.06
C GLU A 310 -2.87 19.33 -4.01
N PHE A 311 -3.72 18.38 -4.41
CA PHE A 311 -4.26 17.37 -3.51
C PHE A 311 -3.16 16.48 -2.92
N LEU A 312 -2.23 16.00 -3.75
CA LEU A 312 -1.11 15.17 -3.30
C LEU A 312 -0.17 15.93 -2.36
N GLY A 313 0.11 17.19 -2.66
CA GLY A 313 0.91 18.07 -1.80
C GLY A 313 0.23 18.34 -0.46
N GLU A 314 -1.06 18.68 -0.46
CA GLU A 314 -1.79 18.99 0.76
C GLU A 314 -2.00 17.77 1.67
N LYS A 315 -2.34 16.62 1.08
CA LYS A 315 -2.73 15.42 1.83
C LYS A 315 -1.55 14.52 2.19
N TYR A 316 -0.60 14.35 1.27
CA TYR A 316 0.51 13.40 1.41
C TYR A 316 1.89 14.07 1.52
N GLY A 317 1.99 15.39 1.28
CA GLY A 317 3.28 16.07 1.18
C GLY A 317 4.08 15.65 -0.05
N ILE A 318 3.41 15.08 -1.07
CA ILE A 318 4.04 14.66 -2.33
C ILE A 318 3.99 15.85 -3.29
N LEU A 319 5.14 16.47 -3.53
CA LEU A 319 5.33 17.57 -4.47
C LEU A 319 6.03 17.07 -5.74
N PRO A 320 5.85 17.75 -6.89
CA PRO A 320 6.64 17.50 -8.09
C PRO A 320 8.15 17.49 -7.80
N ALA A 321 8.86 16.50 -8.36
CA ALA A 321 10.32 16.39 -8.30
C ALA A 321 11.02 17.49 -9.11
#